data_AF-A0A6M1MHI2-F1
#
_entry.id   AF-A0A6M1MHI2-F1
#
_cell.length_a   1.000
_cell.length_b   1.000
_cell.length_c   1.000
_cell.angle_alpha   90.00
_cell.angle_beta   90.00
_cell.angle_gamma   90.00
#
_symmetry.space_group_name_H-M   'P 1'
#
loop_
_entity.id
_entity.type
_entity.pdbx_description
1 polymer ?
#
loop_
_entity_poly.entity_id
_entity_poly.type
_entity_poly.pdbx_seq_one_letter_code
_entity_poly.pdbx_strand_id
1 'polypeptide(L)'
;MASRRFLTIAALLLIAAAGAGYVFLGPSVLFGGPSKAEIVRVAREGMIAAAASPEEDAVARDARIAPQGYCSSAGGGAWACIVGVSLEGAQAGTFVALLKRNAEGEWAAP
;
A
#
# COMPACT_ATOMS: atom_id res chain seq x y z
N MET A 1 -4.48 -19.08 -39.76
CA MET A 1 -5.52 -19.12 -38.68
C MET A 1 -4.92 -19.29 -37.27
N ALA A 2 -3.84 -20.06 -37.09
CA ALA A 2 -3.16 -20.24 -35.79
C ALA A 2 -2.55 -18.95 -35.20
N SER A 3 -1.97 -18.08 -36.02
CA SER A 3 -1.35 -16.81 -35.59
C SER A 3 -2.33 -15.85 -34.91
N ARG A 4 -3.56 -15.69 -35.44
CA ARG A 4 -4.59 -14.85 -34.81
C ARG A 4 -5.00 -15.37 -33.43
N ARG A 5 -5.19 -16.69 -33.29
CA ARG A 5 -5.54 -17.32 -32.00
C ARG A 5 -4.43 -17.16 -30.98
N PHE A 6 -3.17 -17.32 -31.39
CA PHE A 6 -2.01 -17.11 -30.54
C PHE A 6 -1.91 -15.66 -30.04
N LEU A 7 -2.08 -14.69 -30.94
CA LEU A 7 -2.12 -13.27 -30.59
C LEU A 7 -3.25 -12.94 -29.61
N THR A 8 -4.44 -13.51 -29.79
CA THR A 8 -5.57 -13.30 -28.88
C THR A 8 -5.28 -13.88 -27.49
N ILE A 9 -4.73 -15.10 -27.41
CA ILE A 9 -4.40 -15.73 -26.12
C ILE A 9 -3.29 -14.94 -25.41
N ALA A 10 -2.24 -14.54 -26.13
CA ALA A 10 -1.17 -13.72 -25.58
C ALA A 10 -1.70 -12.38 -25.05
N ALA A 11 -2.59 -11.71 -25.78
CA ALA A 11 -3.23 -10.47 -25.33
C ALA A 11 -4.07 -10.67 -24.06
N LEU A 12 -4.87 -11.74 -23.98
CA LEU A 12 -5.66 -12.05 -22.78
C LEU A 12 -4.78 -12.33 -21.56
N LEU A 13 -3.67 -13.05 -21.74
CA LEU A 13 -2.70 -13.32 -20.67
C LEU A 13 -2.04 -12.03 -20.17
N LEU A 14 -1.68 -11.11 -21.07
CA LEU A 14 -1.11 -9.82 -20.69
C LEU A 14 -2.11 -8.96 -19.91
N ILE A 15 -3.38 -8.93 -20.32
CA ILE A 15 -4.44 -8.21 -19.61
C ILE A 15 -4.66 -8.82 -18.22
N ALA A 16 -4.72 -10.16 -18.12
CA ALA A 16 -4.87 -10.85 -16.84
C ALA A 16 -3.68 -10.58 -15.91
N ALA A 17 -2.45 -10.59 -16.43
CA ALA A 17 -1.25 -10.27 -15.68
C ALA A 17 -1.25 -8.81 -15.19
N ALA A 18 -1.63 -7.86 -16.04
CA ALA A 18 -1.75 -6.45 -15.66
C ALA A 18 -2.83 -6.24 -14.58
N GLY A 19 -3.98 -6.91 -14.72
CA GLY A 19 -5.06 -6.89 -13.72
C GLY A 19 -4.62 -7.49 -12.39
N ALA A 20 -3.90 -8.61 -12.40
CA ALA A 20 -3.34 -9.21 -11.19
C ALA A 20 -2.33 -8.26 -10.52
N GLY A 21 -1.40 -7.68 -11.29
CA GLY A 21 -0.45 -6.68 -10.78
C GLY A 21 -1.15 -5.49 -10.10
N TYR A 22 -2.19 -4.96 -10.73
CA TYR A 22 -3.00 -3.87 -10.17
C TYR A 22 -3.66 -4.26 -8.84
N VAL A 23 -4.25 -5.45 -8.76
CA VAL A 23 -4.94 -5.93 -7.55
C VAL A 23 -3.97 -6.22 -6.41
N PHE A 24 -2.84 -6.88 -6.68
CA PHE A 24 -1.92 -7.32 -5.64
C PHE A 24 -0.96 -6.21 -5.18
N LEU A 25 -0.35 -5.48 -6.11
CA LEU A 25 0.66 -4.47 -5.78
C LEU A 25 0.05 -3.11 -5.48
N GLY A 26 -1.11 -2.82 -6.08
CA GLY A 26 -1.77 -1.52 -6.04
C GLY A 26 -1.31 -0.60 -7.18
N PRO A 27 -2.15 0.39 -7.54
CA PRO A 27 -1.89 1.27 -8.68
C PRO A 27 -0.64 2.15 -8.51
N SER A 28 -0.27 2.49 -7.27
CA SER A 28 0.88 3.36 -6.97
C SER A 28 2.20 2.81 -7.49
N VAL A 29 2.39 1.49 -7.48
CA VAL A 29 3.62 0.85 -7.99
C VAL A 29 3.83 1.10 -9.48
N LEU A 30 2.74 1.17 -10.26
CA LEU A 30 2.80 1.46 -11.70
C LEU A 30 3.32 2.88 -12.00
N PHE A 31 3.28 3.76 -11.01
CA PHE A 31 3.73 5.14 -11.09
C PHE A 31 5.00 5.39 -10.23
N GLY A 32 5.72 4.34 -9.84
CA GLY A 32 6.95 4.42 -9.04
C GLY A 32 6.74 4.65 -7.54
N GLY A 33 5.49 4.53 -7.07
CA GLY A 33 5.11 4.65 -5.66
C GLY A 33 5.21 3.33 -4.87
N PRO A 34 4.80 3.34 -3.60
CA PRO A 34 4.86 2.17 -2.72
C PRO A 34 3.80 1.13 -3.08
N SER A 35 4.10 -0.13 -2.79
CA SER A 35 3.17 -1.24 -2.81
C SER A 35 2.20 -1.21 -1.63
N LYS A 36 1.09 -1.94 -1.73
CA LYS A 36 0.14 -2.13 -0.62
C LYS A 36 0.82 -2.65 0.65
N ALA A 37 1.79 -3.55 0.52
CA ALA A 37 2.53 -4.10 1.65
C ALA A 37 3.40 -3.05 2.34
N GLU A 38 4.09 -2.21 1.57
CA GLU A 38 4.91 -1.11 2.10
C GLU A 38 4.05 -0.04 2.78
N ILE A 39 2.88 0.27 2.21
CA ILE A 39 1.89 1.18 2.84
C ILE A 39 1.47 0.66 4.21
N VAL A 40 1.09 -0.63 4.31
CA VAL A 40 0.69 -1.25 5.58
C VAL A 40 1.84 -1.26 6.58
N ARG A 41 3.05 -1.61 6.13
CA ARG A 41 4.24 -1.67 6.99
C ARG A 41 4.56 -0.30 7.57
N VAL A 42 4.72 0.72 6.72
CA VAL A 42 5.08 2.08 7.18
C VAL A 42 3.97 2.69 8.03
N ALA A 43 2.69 2.45 7.69
CA ALA A 43 1.58 2.89 8.53
C ALA A 43 1.65 2.27 9.93
N ARG A 44 1.94 0.96 10.03
CA ARG A 44 2.09 0.28 11.32
C ARG A 44 3.28 0.80 12.11
N GLU A 45 4.43 0.94 11.47
CA GLU A 45 5.64 1.49 12.10
C GLU A 45 5.38 2.89 12.65
N GLY A 46 4.68 3.75 11.89
CA GLY A 46 4.28 5.08 12.33
C GLY A 46 3.32 5.04 13.53
N MET A 47 2.33 4.14 13.53
CA MET A 47 1.42 3.97 14.67
C MET A 47 2.15 3.50 15.93
N ILE A 48 3.07 2.55 15.79
CA ILE A 48 3.91 2.05 16.90
C ILE A 48 4.80 3.16 17.45
N ALA A 49 5.45 3.94 16.57
CA ALA A 49 6.32 5.03 16.97
C ALA A 49 5.56 6.18 17.65
N ALA A 50 4.28 6.36 17.33
CA ALA A 50 3.41 7.37 17.92
C ALA A 50 2.72 6.91 19.23
N ALA A 51 2.83 5.64 19.60
CA ALA A 51 2.20 5.10 20.81
C ALA A 51 2.78 5.76 22.07
N ALA A 52 1.92 6.34 22.90
CA ALA A 52 2.32 7.02 24.13
C ALA A 52 2.45 6.05 25.33
N SER A 53 1.94 4.82 25.18
CA SER A 53 1.95 3.78 26.22
C SER A 53 2.21 2.39 25.63
N PRO A 54 2.67 1.42 26.45
CA PRO A 54 2.80 0.03 26.04
C PRO A 54 1.46 -0.58 25.55
N GLU A 55 0.34 -0.18 26.14
CA GLU A 55 -0.99 -0.62 25.72
C GLU A 55 -1.34 -0.11 24.32
N GLU A 56 -1.04 1.16 24.01
CA GLU A 56 -1.21 1.72 22.67
C GLU A 56 -0.28 1.07 21.63
N ASP A 57 0.96 0.70 22.02
CA ASP A 57 1.87 -0.03 21.14
C ASP A 57 1.30 -1.42 20.81
N ALA A 58 0.81 -2.15 21.81
CA ALA A 58 0.16 -3.45 21.59
C ALA A 58 -1.04 -3.32 20.64
N VAL A 59 -1.87 -2.31 20.84
CA VAL A 59 -3.01 -1.99 19.95
C VAL A 59 -2.52 -1.66 18.53
N ALA A 60 -1.47 -0.87 18.37
CA ALA A 60 -0.90 -0.53 17.07
C ALA A 60 -0.33 -1.75 16.33
N ARG A 61 0.24 -2.72 17.06
CA ARG A 61 0.73 -3.99 16.51
C ARG A 61 -0.40 -4.91 16.04
N ASP A 62 -1.50 -4.95 16.77
CA ASP A 62 -2.65 -5.81 16.46
C ASP A 62 -3.65 -5.17 15.48
N ALA A 63 -3.56 -3.86 15.27
CA ALA A 63 -4.44 -3.14 14.37
C ALA A 63 -4.45 -3.74 12.95
N ARG A 64 -5.64 -3.94 12.39
CA ARG A 64 -5.80 -4.33 10.99
C ARG A 64 -5.77 -3.09 10.11
N ILE A 65 -4.76 -3.00 9.26
CA ILE A 65 -4.54 -1.87 8.35
C ILE A 65 -4.87 -2.30 6.91
N ALA A 66 -5.73 -1.53 6.25
CA ALA A 66 -6.18 -1.78 4.89
C ALA A 66 -5.95 -0.54 4.01
N PRO A 67 -5.08 -0.59 2.99
CA PRO A 67 -4.92 0.49 2.02
C PRO A 67 -6.22 0.68 1.22
N GLN A 68 -6.70 1.93 1.13
CA GLN A 68 -7.99 2.25 0.48
C GLN A 68 -7.84 2.55 -1.03
N GLY A 69 -6.67 2.30 -1.62
CA GLY A 69 -6.41 2.48 -3.05
C GLY A 69 -6.11 3.93 -3.48
N TYR A 70 -6.40 4.92 -2.64
CA TYR A 70 -6.04 6.31 -2.87
C TYR A 70 -4.64 6.61 -2.36
N CYS A 71 -3.67 6.60 -3.28
CA CYS A 71 -2.30 7.03 -3.05
C CYS A 71 -1.91 8.07 -4.08
N SER A 72 -1.46 9.24 -3.63
CA SER A 72 -0.97 10.31 -4.50
C SER A 72 0.49 10.62 -4.20
N SER A 73 1.25 10.99 -5.23
CA SER A 73 2.52 11.67 -5.01
C SER A 73 2.24 13.00 -4.31
N ALA A 74 2.99 13.27 -3.24
CA ALA A 74 2.91 14.49 -2.45
C ALA A 74 4.04 15.49 -2.79
N GLY A 75 4.81 15.23 -3.85
CA GLY A 75 6.02 15.97 -4.20
C GLY A 75 7.25 15.53 -3.39
N GLY A 76 8.44 15.92 -3.85
CA GLY A 76 9.70 15.65 -3.13
C GLY A 76 10.04 14.17 -2.93
N GLY A 77 9.52 13.29 -3.78
CA GLY A 77 9.69 11.83 -3.67
C GLY A 77 8.78 11.17 -2.62
N ALA A 78 7.85 11.91 -2.02
CA ALA A 78 6.90 11.40 -1.03
C ALA A 78 5.57 10.98 -1.65
N TRP A 79 4.87 10.08 -0.95
CA TRP A 79 3.57 9.53 -1.30
C TRP A 79 2.64 9.58 -0.10
N ALA A 80 1.44 10.13 -0.30
CA ALA A 80 0.38 10.17 0.69
C ALA A 80 -0.67 9.12 0.35
N CYS A 81 -0.87 8.15 1.24
CA CYS A 81 -1.70 6.98 1.03
C CYS A 81 -2.79 6.85 2.10
N ILE A 82 -4.04 6.75 1.69
CA ILE A 82 -5.17 6.57 2.61
C ILE A 82 -5.19 5.12 3.10
N VAL A 83 -5.22 4.95 4.42
CA VAL A 83 -5.34 3.65 5.08
C VAL A 83 -6.55 3.66 6.03
N GLY A 84 -7.34 2.59 5.97
CA GLY A 84 -8.30 2.28 7.02
C GLY A 84 -7.62 1.47 8.10
N VAL A 85 -7.85 1.82 9.36
CA VAL A 85 -7.36 1.10 10.53
C VAL A 85 -8.56 0.62 11.32
N SER A 86 -8.59 -0.67 11.63
CA SER A 86 -9.67 -1.30 12.38
C SER A 86 -9.11 -2.13 13.52
N LEU A 87 -9.80 -2.10 14.65
CA LEU A 87 -9.51 -2.86 15.86
C LEU A 87 -10.73 -3.70 16.19
N GLU A 88 -10.52 -4.88 16.77
CA GLU A 88 -11.63 -5.73 17.18
C GLU A 88 -12.49 -5.00 18.21
N GLY A 89 -13.79 -4.86 17.94
CA GLY A 89 -14.73 -4.15 18.80
C GLY A 89 -14.65 -2.61 18.77
N ALA A 90 -13.80 -1.99 17.93
CA ALA A 90 -13.71 -0.53 17.81
C ALA A 90 -14.15 -0.03 16.42
N GLN A 91 -14.52 1.25 16.34
CA GLN A 91 -14.86 1.88 15.07
C GLN A 91 -13.61 2.05 14.21
N ALA A 92 -13.71 1.72 12.92
CA ALA A 92 -12.61 1.89 11.98
C ALA A 92 -12.29 3.38 11.77
N GLY A 93 -11.03 3.76 11.97
CA GLY A 93 -10.52 5.09 11.65
C GLY A 93 -9.92 5.13 10.25
N THR A 94 -9.90 6.31 9.63
CA THR A 94 -9.20 6.55 8.36
C THR A 94 -8.06 7.51 8.59
N PHE A 95 -6.86 7.14 8.12
CA PHE A 95 -5.64 7.90 8.30
C PHE A 95 -4.89 8.05 6.96
N VAL A 96 -3.93 8.97 6.93
CA VAL A 96 -3.01 9.12 5.80
C VAL A 96 -1.63 8.65 6.24
N ALA A 97 -1.14 7.59 5.62
CA ALA A 97 0.25 7.17 5.71
C ALA A 97 1.08 8.01 4.73
N LEU A 98 2.07 8.74 5.23
CA LEU A 98 3.03 9.45 4.41
C LEU A 98 4.31 8.61 4.30
N LEU A 99 4.75 8.34 3.07
CA LEU A 99 5.90 7.49 2.78
C LEU A 99 6.90 8.25 1.93
N LYS A 100 8.19 8.10 2.24
CA LYS A 100 9.30 8.61 1.43
C LYS A 100 10.42 7.56 1.39
N ARG A 101 11.17 7.51 0.28
CA ARG A 101 12.36 6.67 0.23
C ARG A 101 13.47 7.23 1.13
N ASN A 102 14.05 6.39 1.98
CA ASN A 102 15.24 6.69 2.78
C ASN A 102 16.52 6.65 1.92
N ALA A 103 17.69 6.81 2.55
CA ALA A 103 18.98 6.80 1.87
C ALA A 103 19.31 5.43 1.23
N GLU A 104 18.74 4.36 1.78
CA GLU A 104 18.86 2.98 1.35
C GLU A 104 17.88 2.65 0.19
N GLY A 105 16.98 3.58 -0.13
CA GLY A 105 15.98 3.43 -1.19
C GLY A 105 14.70 2.70 -0.76
N GLU A 106 14.53 2.39 0.52
CA GLU A 106 13.35 1.75 1.09
C GLU A 106 12.29 2.78 1.48
N TRP A 107 11.01 2.44 1.39
CA TRP A 107 9.94 3.31 1.88
C TRP A 107 9.92 3.36 3.41
N ALA A 108 9.91 4.56 3.97
CA ALA A 108 9.80 4.79 5.41
C ALA A 108 8.88 5.98 5.69
N ALA A 109 8.50 6.15 6.95
CA ALA A 109 7.95 7.41 7.41
C ALA A 109 9.00 8.52 7.20
N PRO A 110 8.61 9.72 6.73
CA PRO A 110 9.54 10.81 6.45
C PRO A 110 10.16 11.44 7.70
#